data_AF-A0A945YN69-F1
#
_entry.id   AF-A0A945YN69-F1
#
_cell.length_a   1.000
_cell.length_b   1.000
_cell.length_c   1.000
_cell.angle_alpha   90.00
_cell.angle_beta   90.00
_cell.angle_gamma   90.00
#
_symmetry.space_group_name_H-M   'P 1'
#
loop_
_entity.id
_entity.type
_entity.pdbx_description
1 polymer ?
#
loop_
_entity_poly.entity_id
_entity_poly.type
_entity_poly.pdbx_seq_one_letter_code
_entity_poly.pdbx_strand_id
1 'polypeptide(L)' 'GATGNVATEDVLYMLNGMGIKTGVDMNKLLVAAGYICDHLGRSTYSRAGRALLSKQRQAA' A
#
# COMPACT_ATOMS: atom_id res chain seq x y z
N GLY A 1 -16.60 13.68 -3.38
CA GLY A 1 -16.53 12.68 -4.46
C GLY A 1 -16.18 11.34 -3.84
N ALA A 2 -16.86 10.27 -4.25
CA ALA A 2 -16.57 8.93 -3.71
C ALA A 2 -15.20 8.44 -4.21
N THR A 3 -14.30 8.13 -3.29
CA THR A 3 -12.93 7.68 -3.55
C THR A 3 -12.86 6.23 -4.08
N GLY A 4 -14.00 5.54 -4.18
CA GLY A 4 -14.07 4.13 -4.56
C GLY A 4 -13.79 3.21 -3.37
N ASN A 5 -13.25 2.02 -3.67
CA ASN A 5 -12.88 1.02 -2.66
C ASN A 5 -11.79 1.54 -1.70
N VAL A 6 -11.80 1.03 -0.48
CA VAL A 6 -10.72 1.28 0.49
C VAL A 6 -9.45 0.59 -0.01
N ALA A 7 -8.32 1.30 0.06
CA ALA A 7 -7.04 0.74 -0.36
C ALA A 7 -6.60 -0.39 0.58
N THR A 8 -6.20 -1.53 0.02
CA THR A 8 -5.84 -2.73 0.77
C THR A 8 -4.66 -2.49 1.71
N GLU A 9 -3.69 -1.67 1.31
CA GLU A 9 -2.53 -1.33 2.12
C GLU A 9 -2.93 -0.56 3.39
N ASP A 10 -3.94 0.32 3.31
CA ASP A 10 -4.43 1.08 4.48
C ASP A 10 -5.12 0.14 5.48
N VAL A 11 -5.91 -0.82 4.99
CA VAL A 11 -6.56 -1.83 5.85
C VAL A 11 -5.52 -2.75 6.48
N LEU A 12 -4.57 -3.25 5.69
CA LEU A 12 -3.53 -4.14 6.18
C LEU A 12 -2.63 -3.44 7.21
N TYR A 13 -2.29 -2.17 6.97
CA TYR A 13 -1.52 -1.36 7.93
C TYR A 13 -2.24 -1.23 9.27
N MET A 14 -3.55 -0.94 9.24
CA MET A 14 -4.37 -0.89 10.45
C MET A 14 -4.40 -2.23 11.18
N LEU A 15 -4.70 -3.33 10.47
CA LEU A 15 -4.79 -4.67 11.06
C LEU A 15 -3.45 -5.11 11.69
N ASN A 16 -2.33 -4.82 11.02
CA ASN A 16 -1.00 -5.08 11.57
C ASN A 16 -0.74 -4.26 12.84
N GLY A 17 -1.13 -2.98 12.86
CA GLY A 17 -1.03 -2.13 14.06
C GLY A 17 -1.88 -2.61 15.24
N MET A 18 -2.99 -3.32 14.94
CA MET A 18 -3.85 -3.96 15.95
C MET A 18 -3.35 -5.36 16.37
N GLY A 19 -2.27 -5.87 15.77
CA GLY A 19 -1.77 -7.22 16.04
C GLY A 19 -2.61 -8.35 15.43
N ILE A 20 -3.50 -8.04 14.49
CA ILE A 20 -4.36 -9.03 13.82
C ILE A 20 -3.59 -9.69 12.68
N LYS A 21 -3.46 -11.02 12.73
CA LYS A 21 -2.81 -11.79 11.66
C LYS A 21 -3.73 -11.93 10.45
N THR A 22 -3.24 -11.50 9.29
CA THR A 22 -3.96 -11.57 8.01
C THR A 22 -3.36 -12.59 7.03
N GLY A 23 -2.10 -12.99 7.24
CA GLY A 23 -1.35 -13.82 6.30
C GLY A 23 -0.85 -13.08 5.05
N VAL A 24 -1.08 -11.77 4.95
CA VAL A 24 -0.66 -10.94 3.80
C VAL A 24 0.69 -10.28 4.10
N ASP A 25 1.61 -10.40 3.15
CA ASP A 25 2.92 -9.74 3.20
C ASP A 25 2.82 -8.31 2.64
N MET A 26 3.07 -7.32 3.50
CA MET A 26 3.00 -5.90 3.14
C MET A 26 3.99 -5.53 2.04
N ASN A 27 5.22 -6.07 2.04
CA ASN A 27 6.21 -5.73 1.02
C ASN A 27 5.80 -6.25 -0.35
N LYS A 28 5.31 -7.49 -0.42
CA LYS A 28 4.80 -8.06 -1.69
C LYS A 28 3.59 -7.28 -2.21
N LEU A 29 2.70 -6.85 -1.30
CA LEU A 29 1.56 -6.00 -1.67
C LEU A 29 2.02 -4.66 -2.25
N LEU A 30 3.03 -4.02 -1.65
CA LEU A 30 3.58 -2.76 -2.15
C LEU A 30 4.23 -2.91 -3.53
N VAL A 31 4.92 -4.02 -3.80
CA VAL A 31 5.47 -4.31 -5.14
C VAL A 31 4.35 -4.40 -6.17
N ALA A 32 3.27 -5.11 -5.87
CA ALA A 32 2.12 -5.23 -6.77
C ALA A 32 1.42 -3.86 -6.97
N ALA A 33 1.21 -3.11 -5.89
CA ALA A 33 0.61 -1.79 -5.94
C ALA A 33 1.47 -0.79 -6.74
N GLY A 34 2.79 -0.79 -6.54
CA GLY A 34 3.74 0.00 -7.31
C GLY A 34 3.69 -0.32 -8.80
N TYR A 35 3.76 -1.62 -9.15
CA TYR A 35 3.68 -2.08 -10.54
C TYR A 35 2.43 -1.57 -11.26
N ILE A 36 1.23 -1.73 -10.67
CA ILE A 36 0.00 -1.30 -11.33
C ILE A 36 -0.14 0.23 -11.36
N CYS A 37 0.36 0.93 -10.34
CA CYS A 37 0.38 2.40 -10.31
C CYS A 37 1.27 2.96 -11.42
N ASP A 38 2.47 2.40 -11.59
CA ASP A 38 3.41 2.78 -12.63
C ASP A 38 2.83 2.48 -14.03
N HIS A 39 2.21 1.31 -14.21
CA HIS A 39 1.55 0.95 -15.47
C HIS A 39 0.38 1.88 -15.83
N LEU A 40 -0.38 2.35 -14.84
CA LEU A 40 -1.49 3.28 -15.02
C LEU A 40 -1.06 4.75 -15.04
N GLY A 41 0.24 5.05 -14.85
CA GLY A 41 0.75 6.42 -14.81
C GLY A 41 0.18 7.27 -13.68
N ARG A 42 -0.23 6.66 -12.56
CA ARG A 42 -0.82 7.37 -11.41
C ARG A 42 -0.26 6.86 -10.09
N SER A 43 -0.16 7.72 -9.10
CA SER A 43 0.26 7.33 -7.75
C SER A 43 -0.83 6.56 -7.00
N THR A 44 -0.43 5.72 -6.05
CA THR A 44 -1.38 5.04 -5.13
C THR A 44 -2.22 6.04 -4.35
N TYR A 45 -3.50 5.71 -4.17
CA TYR A 45 -4.42 6.44 -3.30
C TYR A 45 -4.28 6.04 -1.82
N SER A 46 -3.57 4.94 -1.53
CA SER A 46 -3.27 4.55 -0.15
C SER A 46 -2.33 5.55 0.51
N ARG A 47 -2.68 5.98 1.73
CA ARG A 47 -1.78 6.81 2.54
C ARG A 47 -0.61 5.99 3.08
N ALA A 48 -0.89 4.79 3.59
CA ALA A 48 0.15 3.87 4.07
C ALA A 48 1.07 3.45 2.92
N GLY A 49 0.49 3.03 1.79
CA GLY A 49 1.22 2.64 0.59
C GLY A 49 2.15 3.74 0.09
N ARG A 50 1.68 4.99 0.02
CA ARG A 50 2.52 6.13 -0.38
C ARG A 50 3.71 6.35 0.56
N ALA A 51 3.49 6.29 1.87
CA ALA A 51 4.55 6.46 2.86
C ALA A 51 5.59 5.31 2.77
N LEU A 52 5.12 4.07 2.66
CA LEU A 52 5.98 2.89 2.62
C LEU A 52 6.79 2.80 1.32
N LEU A 53 6.18 3.10 0.17
CA LEU A 53 6.88 3.17 -1.12
C LEU A 53 7.94 4.27 -1.14
N SER A 54 7.63 5.45 -0.58
CA SER A 54 8.60 6.54 -0.43
C SER A 54 9.80 6.10 0.43
N LYS A 55 9.53 5.44 1.56
CA LYS A 55 10.58 4.90 2.43
C LYS A 55 11.45 3.86 1.72
N GLN A 56 10.87 2.97 0.93
CA GLN A 56 11.62 1.97 0.14
C GLN A 56 12.53 2.63 -0.89
N ARG A 57 12.06 3.68 -1.57
CA ARG A 57 12.87 4.44 -2.54
C ARG A 57 14.02 5.21 -1.92
N GLN A 58 13.88 5.66 -0.66
CA GLN A 58 14.96 6.34 0.07
C GLN A 58 16.02 5.38 0.61
N ALA A 59 15.67 4.10 0.78
CA ALA A 59 16.56 3.08 1.30
C ALA A 59 17.34 2.32 0.21
N ALA A 60 17.07 2.62 -1.07
CA ALA A 60 17.74 2.08 -2.25
C ALA A 60 18.71 3.13 -2.82
#